data_AF-B3JLN3-F1
#
_entry.id   AF-B3JLN3-F1
#
_cell.length_a   1.000
_cell.length_b   1.000
_cell.length_c   1.000
_cell.angle_alpha   90.00
_cell.angle_beta   90.00
_cell.angle_gamma   90.00
#
_symmetry.space_group_name_H-M   'P 1'
#
loop_
_entity.id
_entity.type
_entity.pdbx_description
1 polymer ?
#
loop_
_entity_poly.entity_id
_entity_poly.type
_entity_poly.pdbx_seq_one_letter_code
_entity_poly.pdbx_strand_id
1 'polypeptide(L)'
;MGTLNFQELISAFIVLFAVIDIIGAVPIILDLKQKGRAVNAVQATLIAAALLLGFFFAGDMMLKLFQVDIASFAVAGAFVIFLMSLEMILDIEIFKNTGPIKEATLVPLVFPLLAGAGSFTTLLSLRAEYASINIIIALLLNMVWVYIVLKMTDRIERILGKGGIYIIRKFFGIILLAISARLFTANITSLIDQFQQLK
;
A
#
# COMPACT_ATOMS: atom_id res chain seq x y z
N MET A 1 8.00 20.24 -20.18
CA MET A 1 8.02 18.76 -20.26
C MET A 1 9.36 18.32 -19.70
N GLY A 2 9.35 17.60 -18.58
CA GLY A 2 10.56 17.35 -17.78
C GLY A 2 11.65 16.61 -18.55
N THR A 3 12.90 16.97 -18.31
CA THR A 3 14.06 16.25 -18.81
C THR A 3 14.20 14.93 -18.05
N LEU A 4 14.62 13.87 -18.75
CA LEU A 4 14.99 12.63 -18.10
C LEU A 4 16.25 12.85 -17.27
N ASN A 5 16.14 12.69 -15.97
CA ASN A 5 17.25 12.80 -15.04
C ASN A 5 17.42 11.47 -14.33
N PHE A 6 18.54 10.81 -14.58
CA PHE A 6 18.81 9.47 -14.06
C PHE A 6 18.92 9.45 -12.53
N GLN A 7 19.43 10.53 -11.92
CA GLN A 7 19.53 10.63 -10.47
C GLN A 7 18.14 10.75 -9.84
N GLU A 8 17.28 11.61 -10.37
CA GLU A 8 15.89 11.75 -9.90
C GLU A 8 15.11 10.45 -10.05
N LEU A 9 15.28 9.76 -11.19
CA LEU A 9 14.62 8.49 -11.45
C LEU A 9 15.04 7.42 -10.43
N ILE A 10 16.34 7.28 -10.17
CA ILE A 10 16.84 6.32 -9.18
C ILE A 10 16.34 6.68 -7.78
N SER A 11 16.44 7.96 -7.39
CA SER A 11 15.95 8.41 -6.09
C SER A 11 14.46 8.12 -5.91
N ALA A 12 13.63 8.51 -6.89
CA ALA A 12 12.20 8.21 -6.87
C ALA A 12 11.93 6.70 -6.81
N PHE A 13 12.70 5.90 -7.56
CA PHE A 13 12.55 4.45 -7.55
C PHE A 13 12.83 3.86 -6.16
N ILE A 14 13.94 4.25 -5.52
CA ILE A 14 14.33 3.74 -4.20
C ILE A 14 13.31 4.14 -3.14
N VAL A 15 12.86 5.40 -3.15
CA VAL A 15 11.87 5.89 -2.18
C VAL A 15 10.54 5.16 -2.36
N LEU A 16 10.03 5.06 -3.59
CA LEU A 16 8.80 4.32 -3.87
C LEU A 16 8.92 2.83 -3.56
N PHE A 17 10.07 2.22 -3.84
CA PHE A 17 10.35 0.82 -3.52
C PHE A 17 10.26 0.55 -2.02
N ALA A 18 10.89 1.41 -1.22
CA ALA A 18 10.88 1.31 0.23
C ALA A 18 9.49 1.52 0.83
N VAL A 19 8.68 2.41 0.24
CA VAL A 19 7.35 2.76 0.76
C VAL A 19 6.27 1.77 0.34
N ILE A 20 6.30 1.27 -0.90
CA ILE A 20 5.34 0.27 -1.39
C ILE A 20 5.54 -1.08 -0.68
N ASP A 21 6.79 -1.42 -0.35
CA ASP A 21 7.18 -2.60 0.45
C ASP A 21 6.41 -3.89 0.12
N ILE A 22 6.43 -4.29 -1.16
CA ILE A 22 5.75 -5.52 -1.60
C ILE A 22 6.32 -6.78 -0.93
N ILE A 23 7.59 -6.75 -0.51
CA ILE A 23 8.24 -7.88 0.16
C ILE A 23 7.64 -8.05 1.55
N GLY A 24 7.50 -6.97 2.32
CA GLY A 24 6.80 -6.96 3.61
C GLY A 24 5.33 -7.35 3.49
N ALA A 25 4.71 -7.14 2.32
CA ALA A 25 3.33 -7.56 2.03
C ALA A 25 3.15 -9.06 1.74
N VAL A 26 4.22 -9.82 1.46
CA VAL A 26 4.14 -11.26 1.09
C VAL A 26 3.34 -12.12 2.09
N PRO A 27 3.55 -12.02 3.42
CA PRO A 27 2.77 -12.75 4.40
C PRO A 27 1.26 -12.52 4.31
N ILE A 28 0.86 -11.30 3.98
CA ILE A 28 -0.54 -10.90 3.85
C ILE A 28 -1.12 -11.53 2.58
N ILE A 29 -0.36 -11.50 1.48
CA ILE A 29 -0.76 -12.13 0.21
C ILE A 29 -0.94 -13.64 0.40
N LEU A 30 -0.04 -14.29 1.14
CA LEU A 30 -0.12 -15.71 1.47
C LEU A 30 -1.35 -16.03 2.32
N ASP A 31 -1.66 -15.19 3.31
CA ASP A 31 -2.88 -15.36 4.12
C ASP A 31 -4.15 -15.25 3.27
N LEU A 32 -4.23 -14.23 2.42
CA LEU A 32 -5.37 -14.04 1.51
C LEU A 32 -5.57 -15.28 0.62
N LYS A 33 -4.48 -15.84 0.06
CA LYS A 33 -4.51 -17.06 -0.73
C LYS A 33 -5.01 -18.28 0.07
N GLN A 34 -4.54 -18.45 1.30
CA GLN A 34 -5.01 -19.55 2.17
C GLN A 34 -6.50 -19.47 2.51
N LYS A 35 -7.04 -18.25 2.62
CA LYS A 35 -8.47 -17.99 2.80
C LYS A 35 -9.30 -18.18 1.52
N GLY A 36 -8.71 -18.72 0.45
CA GLY A 36 -9.37 -18.94 -0.83
C GLY A 36 -9.57 -17.67 -1.66
N ARG A 37 -8.92 -16.56 -1.30
CA ARG A 37 -8.98 -15.32 -2.09
C ARG A 37 -7.98 -15.43 -3.23
N ALA A 38 -8.50 -15.55 -4.45
CA ALA A 38 -7.67 -15.58 -5.65
C ALA A 38 -6.92 -14.24 -5.78
N VAL A 39 -5.60 -14.28 -5.59
CA VAL A 39 -4.72 -13.14 -5.86
C VAL A 39 -4.16 -13.30 -7.26
N ASN A 40 -4.74 -12.59 -8.23
CA ASN A 40 -4.19 -12.52 -9.57
C ASN A 40 -3.14 -11.42 -9.63
N ALA A 41 -1.86 -11.82 -9.77
CA ALA A 41 -0.73 -10.91 -9.81
C ALA A 41 -0.90 -9.80 -10.88
N VAL A 42 -1.38 -10.16 -12.08
CA VAL A 42 -1.58 -9.20 -13.17
C VAL A 42 -2.64 -8.16 -12.78
N GLN A 43 -3.80 -8.62 -12.30
CA GLN A 43 -4.89 -7.71 -11.93
C GLN A 43 -4.51 -6.83 -10.75
N ALA A 44 -3.90 -7.39 -9.70
CA ALA A 44 -3.45 -6.64 -8.55
C ALA A 44 -2.46 -5.53 -8.92
N THR A 45 -1.44 -5.86 -9.73
CA THR A 45 -0.45 -4.88 -10.18
C THR A 45 -1.07 -3.81 -11.06
N LEU A 46 -1.94 -4.18 -12.01
CA LEU A 46 -2.56 -3.20 -12.91
C LEU A 46 -3.49 -2.25 -12.15
N ILE A 47 -4.27 -2.75 -11.19
CA ILE A 47 -5.15 -1.91 -10.37
C ILE A 47 -4.30 -1.01 -9.45
N ALA A 48 -3.24 -1.55 -8.81
CA ALA A 48 -2.33 -0.74 -8.00
C ALA A 48 -1.65 0.36 -8.82
N ALA A 49 -1.18 0.04 -10.03
CA ALA A 49 -0.60 1.01 -10.96
C ALA A 49 -1.62 2.08 -11.36
N ALA A 50 -2.85 1.69 -11.69
CA ALA A 50 -3.92 2.60 -12.06
C ALA A 50 -4.30 3.53 -10.90
N LEU A 51 -4.40 3.02 -9.68
CA LEU A 51 -4.69 3.83 -8.49
C LEU A 51 -3.54 4.80 -8.18
N LEU A 52 -2.28 4.33 -8.19
CA LEU A 52 -1.12 5.18 -7.90
C LEU A 52 -0.92 6.26 -8.98
N LEU A 53 -1.08 5.92 -10.27
CA LEU A 53 -1.03 6.89 -11.35
C LEU A 53 -2.22 7.86 -11.29
N GLY A 54 -3.43 7.35 -11.04
CA GLY A 54 -4.63 8.17 -10.86
C GLY A 54 -4.44 9.17 -9.72
N PHE A 55 -3.93 8.72 -8.59
CA PHE A 55 -3.62 9.60 -7.46
C PHE A 55 -2.47 10.57 -7.76
N PHE A 56 -1.43 10.13 -8.49
CA PHE A 56 -0.33 11.02 -8.88
C PHE A 56 -0.81 12.24 -9.70
N PHE A 57 -1.79 12.05 -10.59
CA PHE A 57 -2.34 13.14 -11.39
C PHE A 57 -3.47 13.91 -10.70
N ALA A 58 -4.40 13.19 -10.06
CA ALA A 58 -5.66 13.74 -9.55
C ALA A 58 -5.73 13.84 -8.01
N GLY A 59 -4.75 13.33 -7.27
CA GLY A 59 -4.77 13.21 -5.82
C GLY A 59 -5.05 14.53 -5.10
N ASP A 60 -4.29 15.58 -5.42
CA ASP A 60 -4.50 16.92 -4.84
C ASP A 60 -5.92 17.45 -5.08
N MET A 61 -6.44 17.24 -6.29
CA MET A 61 -7.76 17.74 -6.69
C MET A 61 -8.87 16.92 -6.02
N MET A 62 -8.74 15.60 -5.96
CA MET A 62 -9.69 14.72 -5.27
C MET A 62 -9.76 15.05 -3.78
N LEU A 63 -8.60 15.17 -3.13
CA LEU A 63 -8.53 15.51 -1.71
C LEU A 63 -9.16 16.88 -1.41
N LYS A 64 -8.87 17.89 -2.24
CA LYS A 64 -9.51 19.21 -2.11
C LYS A 64 -11.01 19.19 -2.35
N LEU A 65 -11.50 18.41 -3.32
CA LEU A 65 -12.92 18.30 -3.62
C LEU A 65 -13.72 17.74 -2.42
N PHE A 66 -13.16 16.74 -1.74
CA PHE A 66 -13.77 16.15 -0.54
C PHE A 66 -13.42 16.89 0.75
N GLN A 67 -12.62 17.96 0.69
CA GLN A 67 -12.08 18.68 1.85
C GLN A 67 -11.39 17.74 2.85
N VAL A 68 -10.63 16.78 2.33
CA VAL A 68 -9.88 15.80 3.11
C VAL A 68 -8.40 16.08 2.99
N ASP A 69 -7.74 16.32 4.13
CA ASP A 69 -6.29 16.43 4.16
C ASP A 69 -5.61 15.08 3.97
N ILE A 70 -4.38 15.13 3.44
CA ILE A 70 -3.55 13.94 3.25
C ILE A 70 -3.35 13.18 4.58
N ALA A 71 -3.18 13.91 5.69
CA ALA A 71 -3.05 13.33 7.03
C ALA A 71 -4.33 12.57 7.45
N SER A 72 -5.51 13.15 7.20
CA SER A 72 -6.80 12.50 7.47
C SER A 72 -6.98 11.23 6.60
N PHE A 73 -6.59 11.30 5.32
CA PHE A 73 -6.59 10.12 4.45
C PHE A 73 -5.62 9.03 4.97
N ALA A 74 -4.46 9.45 5.48
CA ALA A 74 -3.47 8.55 6.05
C ALA A 74 -3.94 7.86 7.33
N VAL A 75 -4.65 8.58 8.20
CA VAL A 75 -5.32 8.00 9.38
C VAL A 75 -6.34 6.95 8.96
N ALA A 76 -7.15 7.21 7.93
CA ALA A 76 -8.10 6.22 7.41
C ALA A 76 -7.40 4.95 6.88
N GLY A 77 -6.30 5.11 6.15
CA GLY A 77 -5.46 4.00 5.70
C GLY A 77 -4.88 3.19 6.88
N ALA A 78 -4.43 3.87 7.93
CA ALA A 78 -3.95 3.23 9.15
C ALA A 78 -5.06 2.37 9.79
N PHE A 79 -6.30 2.86 9.91
CA PHE A 79 -7.40 2.03 10.44
C PHE A 79 -7.63 0.74 9.66
N VAL A 80 -7.52 0.77 8.33
CA VAL A 80 -7.69 -0.44 7.53
C VAL A 80 -6.52 -1.42 7.76
N ILE A 81 -5.28 -0.93 7.91
CA ILE A 81 -4.12 -1.76 8.28
C ILE A 81 -4.27 -2.33 9.69
N PHE A 82 -4.78 -1.54 10.64
CA PHE A 82 -5.11 -1.99 11.99
C PHE A 82 -6.08 -3.18 11.95
N LEU A 83 -7.19 -3.04 11.23
CA LEU A 83 -8.17 -4.11 11.10
C LEU A 83 -7.58 -5.35 10.43
N MET A 84 -6.77 -5.18 9.38
CA MET A 84 -6.04 -6.31 8.77
C MET A 84 -5.13 -7.03 9.77
N SER A 85 -4.40 -6.26 10.57
CA SER A 85 -3.48 -6.82 11.56
C SER A 85 -4.21 -7.63 12.63
N LEU A 86 -5.37 -7.15 13.09
CA LEU A 86 -6.24 -7.89 14.01
C LEU A 86 -6.81 -9.15 13.35
N GLU A 87 -7.20 -9.08 12.08
CA GLU A 87 -7.64 -10.25 11.31
C GLU A 87 -6.55 -11.33 11.25
N MET A 88 -5.29 -10.93 11.11
CA MET A 88 -4.14 -11.84 11.10
C MET A 88 -3.88 -12.45 12.49
N ILE A 89 -3.91 -11.63 13.55
CA ILE A 89 -3.59 -12.05 14.92
C ILE A 89 -4.72 -12.89 15.54
N LEU A 90 -5.98 -12.55 15.30
CA LEU A 90 -7.13 -13.14 15.98
C LEU A 90 -7.83 -14.25 15.17
N ASP A 91 -7.44 -14.49 13.92
CA ASP A 91 -8.09 -15.44 13.00
C ASP A 91 -9.59 -15.19 12.79
N ILE A 92 -10.02 -13.95 12.92
CA ILE A 92 -11.36 -13.49 12.52
C ILE A 92 -11.35 -13.13 11.03
N GLU A 93 -12.51 -12.84 10.46
CA GLU A 93 -12.63 -12.30 9.10
C GLU A 93 -13.46 -11.01 9.13
N ILE A 94 -12.79 -9.87 8.95
CA ILE A 94 -13.41 -8.54 9.01
C ILE A 94 -13.80 -8.11 7.60
N PHE A 95 -12.89 -8.27 6.64
CA PHE A 95 -13.13 -7.92 5.24
C PHE A 95 -13.83 -9.08 4.53
N LYS A 96 -15.16 -9.14 4.59
CA LYS A 96 -15.94 -10.17 3.90
C LYS A 96 -16.05 -9.86 2.41
N ASN A 97 -15.71 -10.85 1.58
CA ASN A 97 -15.80 -10.74 0.14
C ASN A 97 -17.07 -11.44 -0.39
N THR A 98 -18.23 -10.86 -0.11
CA THR A 98 -19.53 -11.33 -0.63
C THR A 98 -19.85 -10.73 -2.01
N GLY A 99 -18.92 -9.95 -2.59
CA GLY A 99 -19.02 -9.38 -3.93
C GLY A 99 -18.67 -10.41 -5.02
N PRO A 100 -18.95 -10.12 -6.30
CA PRO A 100 -18.58 -11.00 -7.41
C PRO A 100 -17.09 -11.36 -7.35
N ILE A 101 -16.77 -12.63 -7.59
CA ILE A 101 -15.50 -13.35 -7.35
C ILE A 101 -14.22 -12.62 -7.84
N LYS A 102 -14.35 -11.60 -8.70
CA LYS A 102 -13.26 -10.79 -9.25
C LYS A 102 -12.79 -9.63 -8.36
N GLU A 103 -13.51 -9.27 -7.30
CA GLU A 103 -13.19 -8.11 -6.43
C GLU A 103 -12.33 -8.47 -5.21
N ALA A 104 -12.10 -9.77 -4.96
CA ALA A 104 -11.33 -10.30 -3.83
C ALA A 104 -9.91 -9.74 -3.69
N THR A 105 -9.35 -9.27 -4.80
CA THR A 105 -7.96 -8.80 -4.90
C THR A 105 -7.83 -7.30 -4.63
N LEU A 106 -8.94 -6.55 -4.59
CA LEU A 106 -8.92 -5.08 -4.51
C LEU A 106 -8.70 -4.57 -3.08
N VAL A 107 -9.47 -5.09 -2.12
CA VAL A 107 -9.38 -4.70 -0.70
C VAL A 107 -9.13 -5.94 0.14
N PRO A 108 -8.10 -5.94 1.02
CA PRO A 108 -7.22 -4.83 1.36
C PRO A 108 -5.86 -4.82 0.62
N LEU A 109 -5.64 -5.78 -0.29
CA LEU A 109 -4.34 -5.98 -0.95
C LEU A 109 -3.92 -4.80 -1.83
N VAL A 110 -4.78 -4.34 -2.74
CA VAL A 110 -4.40 -3.25 -3.63
C VAL A 110 -4.56 -1.91 -2.92
N PHE A 111 -5.68 -1.70 -2.24
CA PHE A 111 -5.89 -0.56 -1.35
C PHE A 111 -6.32 -1.07 0.03
N PRO A 112 -5.66 -0.66 1.12
CA PRO A 112 -4.61 0.36 1.24
C PRO A 112 -3.18 -0.21 1.25
N LEU A 113 -2.95 -1.51 1.05
CA LEU A 113 -1.62 -2.07 1.29
C LEU A 113 -0.58 -1.65 0.25
N LEU A 114 -0.87 -1.78 -1.05
CA LEU A 114 0.06 -1.34 -2.11
C LEU A 114 -0.10 0.15 -2.45
N ALA A 115 -1.34 0.55 -2.75
CA ALA A 115 -1.71 1.93 -3.03
C ALA A 115 -2.16 2.64 -1.75
N GLY A 116 -1.29 2.63 -0.73
CA GLY A 116 -1.58 3.17 0.59
C GLY A 116 -1.29 4.66 0.73
N ALA A 117 -1.65 5.18 1.91
CA ALA A 117 -1.36 6.55 2.28
C ALA A 117 0.12 6.92 2.20
N GLY A 118 1.02 6.01 2.60
CA GLY A 118 2.46 6.21 2.47
C GLY A 118 2.88 6.38 1.02
N SER A 119 2.40 5.52 0.12
CA SER A 119 2.69 5.60 -1.32
C SER A 119 2.14 6.90 -1.92
N PHE A 120 0.94 7.32 -1.51
CA PHE A 120 0.30 8.54 -1.97
C PHE A 120 1.00 9.81 -1.50
N THR A 121 1.33 9.91 -0.22
CA THR A 121 2.09 11.05 0.33
C THR A 121 3.45 11.15 -0.35
N THR A 122 4.13 10.01 -0.50
CA THR A 122 5.42 9.92 -1.18
C THR A 122 5.35 10.40 -2.63
N LEU A 123 4.35 9.96 -3.38
CA LEU A 123 4.16 10.41 -4.78
C LEU A 123 3.98 11.93 -4.86
N LEU A 124 3.23 12.52 -3.93
CA LEU A 124 3.05 13.96 -3.90
C LEU A 124 4.33 14.71 -3.49
N SER A 125 5.04 14.22 -2.47
CA SER A 125 6.33 14.80 -2.04
C SER A 125 7.36 14.75 -3.17
N LEU A 126 7.48 13.63 -3.87
CA LEU A 126 8.38 13.50 -5.01
C LEU A 126 7.99 14.43 -6.15
N ARG A 127 6.68 14.68 -6.38
CA ARG A 127 6.20 15.60 -7.42
C ARG A 127 6.60 17.06 -7.15
N ALA A 128 6.85 17.42 -5.89
CA ALA A 128 7.34 18.75 -5.53
C ALA A 128 8.84 18.92 -5.83
N GLU A 129 9.60 17.83 -5.91
CA GLU A 129 11.06 17.86 -6.02
C GLU A 129 11.57 17.43 -7.41
N TYR A 130 10.90 16.47 -8.06
CA TYR A 130 11.39 15.80 -9.27
C TYR A 130 10.44 15.98 -10.46
N ALA A 131 11.00 15.83 -11.66
CA ALA A 131 10.20 15.88 -12.88
C ALA A 131 9.23 14.69 -12.94
N SER A 132 7.98 14.97 -13.34
CA SER A 132 6.91 13.96 -13.36
C SER A 132 7.25 12.72 -14.20
N ILE A 133 8.00 12.89 -15.29
CA ILE A 133 8.42 11.78 -16.16
C ILE A 133 9.33 10.79 -15.42
N ASN A 134 10.24 11.29 -14.56
CA ASN A 134 11.17 10.46 -13.78
C ASN A 134 10.40 9.65 -12.74
N ILE A 135 9.42 10.27 -12.07
CA ILE A 135 8.56 9.64 -11.08
C ILE A 135 7.67 8.56 -11.72
N ILE A 136 7.06 8.85 -12.87
CA ILE A 136 6.19 7.89 -13.57
C ILE A 136 7.00 6.65 -14.00
N ILE A 137 8.20 6.85 -14.57
CA ILE A 137 9.06 5.72 -14.95
C ILE A 137 9.48 4.92 -13.71
N ALA A 138 9.89 5.59 -12.64
CA ALA A 138 10.23 4.95 -11.37
C ALA A 138 9.06 4.15 -10.77
N LEU A 139 7.84 4.68 -10.84
CA LEU A 139 6.63 4.00 -10.41
C LEU A 139 6.35 2.76 -11.26
N LEU A 140 6.43 2.87 -12.59
CA LEU A 140 6.22 1.73 -13.49
C LEU A 140 7.25 0.61 -13.26
N LEU A 141 8.52 0.96 -13.02
CA LEU A 141 9.55 -0.01 -12.65
C LEU A 141 9.24 -0.70 -11.31
N ASN A 142 8.74 0.05 -10.32
CA ASN A 142 8.25 -0.52 -9.07
C ASN A 142 7.05 -1.47 -9.29
N MET A 143 6.14 -1.14 -10.21
CA MET A 143 5.02 -2.03 -10.55
C MET A 143 5.50 -3.33 -11.20
N VAL A 144 6.56 -3.30 -12.02
CA VAL A 144 7.20 -4.52 -12.53
C VAL A 144 7.74 -5.36 -11.37
N TRP A 145 8.40 -4.72 -10.39
CA TRP A 145 8.87 -5.42 -9.19
C TRP A 145 7.74 -6.05 -8.39
N VAL A 146 6.65 -5.30 -8.17
CA VAL A 146 5.44 -5.78 -7.49
C VAL A 146 4.90 -7.04 -8.18
N TYR A 147 4.79 -7.01 -9.51
CA TYR A 147 4.33 -8.15 -10.29
C TYR A 147 5.22 -9.39 -10.09
N ILE A 148 6.55 -9.21 -10.11
CA ILE A 148 7.50 -10.31 -9.89
C ILE A 148 7.28 -10.93 -8.51
N VAL A 149 7.18 -10.12 -7.45
CA VAL A 149 7.02 -10.62 -6.08
C VAL A 149 5.68 -11.35 -5.91
N LEU A 150 4.58 -10.80 -6.44
CA LEU A 150 3.26 -11.45 -6.42
C LEU A 150 3.28 -12.81 -7.11
N LYS A 151 4.01 -12.93 -8.23
CA LYS A 151 4.17 -14.20 -8.95
C LYS A 151 5.07 -15.18 -8.20
N MET A 152 6.06 -14.69 -7.46
CA MET A 152 6.92 -15.52 -6.61
C MET A 152 6.21 -16.02 -5.36
N THR A 153 5.11 -15.39 -4.94
CA THR A 153 4.35 -15.81 -3.76
C THR A 153 3.88 -17.26 -3.84
N ASP A 154 3.54 -17.78 -5.04
CA ASP A 154 3.21 -19.20 -5.25
C ASP A 154 4.36 -20.15 -4.90
N ARG A 155 5.61 -19.74 -5.17
CA ARG A 155 6.79 -20.53 -4.82
C ARG A 155 7.05 -20.47 -3.32
N ILE A 156 6.92 -19.29 -2.73
CA ILE A 156 7.09 -19.07 -1.29
C ILE A 156 6.07 -19.91 -0.51
N GLU A 157 4.82 -19.96 -0.97
CA GLU A 157 3.75 -20.77 -0.38
C GLU A 157 4.14 -22.26 -0.30
N ARG A 158 4.68 -22.80 -1.39
CA ARG A 158 5.12 -24.21 -1.47
C ARG A 158 6.29 -24.52 -0.54
N ILE A 159 7.19 -23.57 -0.34
CA ILE A 159 8.38 -23.74 0.52
C ILE A 159 7.98 -23.69 2.01
N LEU A 160 7.14 -22.73 2.40
CA LEU A 160 6.76 -22.52 3.80
C LEU A 160 5.72 -23.54 4.30
N GLY A 161 4.85 -24.00 3.40
CA GLY A 161 3.71 -24.84 3.77
C GLY A 161 2.71 -24.14 4.70
N LYS A 162 1.65 -24.85 5.08
CA LYS A 162 0.54 -24.27 5.87
C LYS A 162 0.99 -23.75 7.24
N GLY A 163 1.83 -24.51 7.94
CA GLY A 163 2.32 -24.14 9.28
C GLY A 163 3.27 -22.94 9.27
N GLY A 164 4.21 -22.87 8.30
CA GLY A 164 5.13 -21.75 8.19
C GLY A 164 4.41 -20.44 7.86
N ILE A 165 3.43 -20.50 6.96
CA ILE A 165 2.58 -19.35 6.63
C ILE A 165 1.79 -18.89 7.86
N TYR A 166 1.24 -19.82 8.64
CA TYR A 166 0.50 -19.47 9.86
C TYR A 166 1.37 -18.70 10.87
N ILE A 167 2.60 -19.17 11.14
CA ILE A 167 3.51 -18.51 12.08
C ILE A 167 3.92 -17.13 11.55
N ILE A 168 4.34 -17.06 10.28
CA ILE A 168 4.76 -15.80 9.64
C ILE A 168 3.58 -14.82 9.62
N ARG A 169 2.36 -15.28 9.35
CA ARG A 169 1.15 -14.47 9.42
C ARG A 169 0.95 -13.87 10.81
N LYS A 170 1.05 -14.66 11.89
CA LYS A 170 0.90 -14.13 13.25
C LYS A 170 1.96 -13.09 13.58
N PHE A 171 3.22 -13.37 13.23
CA PHE A 171 4.33 -12.47 13.45
C PHE A 171 4.17 -11.15 12.70
N PHE A 172 3.85 -11.21 11.40
CA PHE A 172 3.61 -10.01 10.60
C PHE A 172 2.33 -9.27 10.97
N GLY A 173 1.32 -9.96 11.51
CA GLY A 173 0.16 -9.31 12.11
C GLY A 173 0.57 -8.35 13.22
N ILE A 174 1.46 -8.77 14.13
CA ILE A 174 1.98 -7.90 15.20
C ILE A 174 2.79 -6.73 14.63
N ILE A 175 3.61 -6.97 13.60
CA ILE A 175 4.37 -5.91 12.92
C ILE A 175 3.43 -4.89 12.28
N LEU A 176 2.40 -5.34 11.54
CA LEU A 176 1.43 -4.46 10.90
C LEU A 176 0.64 -3.64 11.92
N LEU A 177 0.29 -4.24 13.06
CA LEU A 177 -0.37 -3.53 14.14
C LEU A 177 0.50 -2.38 14.66
N ALA A 178 1.81 -2.63 14.83
CA ALA A 178 2.77 -1.61 15.22
C ALA A 178 2.95 -0.51 14.15
N ILE A 179 3.05 -0.89 12.88
CA ILE A 179 3.12 0.06 11.75
C ILE A 179 1.86 0.93 11.69
N SER A 180 0.69 0.32 11.85
CA SER A 180 -0.59 1.01 11.89
C SER A 180 -0.66 2.01 13.05
N ALA A 181 -0.24 1.61 14.25
CA ALA A 181 -0.21 2.51 15.40
C ALA A 181 0.73 3.70 15.16
N ARG A 182 1.91 3.46 14.56
CA ARG A 182 2.85 4.52 14.18
C ARG A 182 2.27 5.46 13.12
N LEU A 183 1.62 4.94 12.08
CA LEU A 183 0.97 5.76 11.05
C LEU A 183 -0.15 6.61 11.65
N PHE A 184 -0.94 6.03 12.55
CA PHE A 184 -2.01 6.74 13.25
C PHE A 184 -1.45 7.90 14.09
N THR A 185 -0.46 7.64 14.94
CA THR A 185 0.11 8.68 15.81
C THR A 185 0.84 9.78 15.02
N ALA A 186 1.63 9.41 14.00
CA ALA A 186 2.35 10.38 13.18
C ALA A 186 1.42 11.37 12.47
N ASN A 187 0.28 10.89 11.97
CA ASN A 187 -0.68 11.74 11.25
C ASN A 187 -1.63 12.49 12.20
N ILE A 188 -1.98 11.92 13.37
CA ILE A 188 -2.77 12.65 14.38
C ILE A 188 -1.99 13.82 14.97
N THR A 189 -0.70 13.65 15.28
CA THR A 189 0.11 14.77 15.79
C THR A 189 0.10 15.92 14.78
N SER A 190 0.28 15.62 13.50
CA SER A 190 0.20 16.62 12.42
C SER A 190 -1.17 17.33 12.37
N LEU A 191 -2.28 16.60 12.59
CA LEU A 191 -3.63 17.19 12.60
C LEU A 191 -3.86 18.09 13.83
N ILE A 192 -3.34 17.67 15.00
CA ILE A 192 -3.45 18.45 16.23
C ILE A 192 -2.67 19.77 16.11
N ASP A 193 -1.45 19.72 15.56
CA ASP A 193 -0.62 20.91 15.36
C ASP A 193 -1.29 21.91 14.40
N GLN A 194 -1.88 21.42 13.31
CA GLN A 194 -2.66 22.26 12.38
C GLN A 194 -3.86 22.92 13.05
N PHE A 195 -4.59 22.18 13.89
CA PHE A 195 -5.74 22.72 14.60
C PHE A 195 -5.35 23.77 15.64
N GLN A 196 -4.16 23.64 16.25
CA GLN A 196 -3.63 24.64 17.18
C GLN A 196 -3.20 25.93 16.47
N GLN A 197 -2.71 25.88 15.24
CA GLN A 197 -2.33 27.06 14.46
C GLN A 197 -3.52 27.85 13.89
N LEU A 198 -4.70 27.23 13.81
CA LEU A 198 -5.95 27.87 13.39
C LEU A 198 -6.62 28.69 14.51
N LYS A 199 -6.13 28.58 15.77
CA LYS A 199 -6.56 29.37 16.92
C LYS A 199 -5.56 30.48 17.21
#